data_AF-A0A5E4DCH0-F1
#
_entry.id   AF-A0A5E4DCH0-F1
#
_cell.length_a   1.000
_cell.length_b   1.000
_cell.length_c   1.000
_cell.angle_alpha   90.00
_cell.angle_beta   90.00
_cell.angle_gamma   90.00
#
_symmetry.space_group_name_H-M   'P 1'
#
loop_
_entity.id
_entity.type
_entity.pdbx_description
1 polymer ?
#
loop_
_entity_poly.entity_id
_entity_poly.type
_entity_poly.pdbx_seq_one_letter_code
_entity_poly.pdbx_strand_id
1 'polypeptide(L)'
;VAQIYQSIEFSRLTSLVPFVDAFQLERAIVDAARHCDLQVRIDHTSRTLSFGSDLNYATREDAPIGPHLQSMPSEQIRNQLTAMSSVLAKALEVIKPAHILQEKEEQHQLAVTAYLKNSRKEHQRILARRQTIEERKERLESLNIQREKEELEQREAELQKVRKAEEERLRQEAKEREKERILQEHEQIKKKTVRERLEQIKKTELGAKAFKDIDIEDLEELDPDFIMAKQVEQLEKEKKELQERLKNQEKKIDYFERAKRLEEIPLIKSAYEEQRIKDMDLWEQQEEERITTMQLEREKALEHKTRMSRMLEDRDLFVMRLKAARQSVYEEKLKQFEERLAEERHNRLEERKRQRKEERRITYYREKEEEEQRRAEEQMLKEREERERAERAKREEELREYQERVKKLEEVERKKRQRELEIEERERRREEERRLGDDPLSRK
;
A
#
# COMPACT_ATOMS: atom_id res chain seq x y z
N VAL A 1 -41.03 31.91 -35.44
CA VAL A 1 -41.02 33.38 -35.24
C VAL A 1 -39.61 33.88 -35.00
N ALA A 2 -38.90 33.38 -33.99
CA ALA A 2 -37.56 33.86 -33.62
C ALA A 2 -36.46 33.74 -34.69
N GLN A 3 -36.53 32.75 -35.58
CA GLN A 3 -35.56 32.59 -36.68
C GLN A 3 -35.66 33.68 -37.77
N ILE A 4 -36.78 34.41 -37.86
CA ILE A 4 -37.06 35.37 -38.95
C ILE A 4 -37.24 36.79 -38.42
N TYR A 5 -37.94 36.95 -37.30
CA TYR A 5 -38.22 38.26 -36.72
C TYR A 5 -37.16 38.63 -35.70
N GLN A 6 -36.60 39.83 -35.81
CA GLN A 6 -35.71 40.40 -34.80
C GLN A 6 -36.48 41.01 -33.62
N SER A 7 -37.62 41.65 -33.89
CA SER A 7 -38.51 42.17 -32.86
C SER A 7 -39.97 42.00 -33.28
N ILE A 8 -40.84 41.72 -32.31
CA ILE A 8 -42.28 41.62 -32.51
C ILE A 8 -43.02 42.23 -31.32
N GLU A 9 -44.13 42.93 -31.59
CA GLU A 9 -45.01 43.39 -30.52
C GLU A 9 -45.71 42.20 -29.85
N PHE A 10 -45.86 42.26 -28.53
CA PHE A 10 -46.52 41.23 -27.75
C PHE A 10 -48.01 41.11 -28.12
N SER A 11 -48.66 42.24 -28.39
CA SER A 11 -50.03 42.32 -28.93
C SER A 11 -50.20 41.53 -30.23
N ARG A 12 -49.20 41.61 -31.12
CA ARG A 12 -49.19 40.85 -32.37
C ARG A 12 -49.03 39.36 -32.10
N LEU A 13 -48.18 38.98 -31.15
CA LEU A 13 -48.00 37.57 -30.78
C LEU A 13 -49.28 36.98 -30.16
N THR A 14 -49.99 37.72 -29.30
CA THR A 14 -51.28 37.29 -28.75
C THR A 14 -52.34 37.15 -29.84
N SER A 15 -52.32 37.99 -30.88
CA SER A 15 -53.23 37.83 -32.04
C SER A 15 -52.93 36.60 -32.90
N LEU A 16 -51.66 36.17 -32.94
CA LEU A 16 -51.22 34.99 -33.69
C LEU A 16 -51.55 33.69 -32.97
N VAL A 17 -51.64 33.74 -31.63
CA VAL A 17 -51.90 32.57 -30.78
C VAL A 17 -53.19 32.80 -29.98
N PRO A 18 -54.37 32.81 -30.62
CA PRO A 18 -55.63 33.22 -29.98
C PRO A 18 -56.16 32.22 -28.95
N PHE A 19 -55.59 31.02 -28.87
CA PHE A 19 -56.03 29.93 -27.98
C PHE A 19 -55.26 29.89 -26.66
N VAL A 20 -54.27 30.76 -26.45
CA VAL A 20 -53.47 30.86 -25.22
C VAL A 20 -53.61 32.25 -24.62
N ASP A 21 -53.81 32.32 -23.30
CA ASP A 21 -53.86 33.60 -22.60
C ASP A 21 -52.49 34.30 -22.59
N ALA A 22 -52.50 35.64 -22.53
CA ALA A 22 -51.30 36.46 -22.53
C ALA A 22 -50.29 36.04 -21.44
N PHE A 23 -50.77 35.77 -20.23
CA PHE A 23 -49.90 35.35 -19.12
C PHE A 23 -49.33 33.93 -19.31
N GLN A 24 -50.11 33.02 -19.89
CA GLN A 24 -49.65 31.67 -20.19
C GLN A 24 -48.62 31.67 -21.31
N LEU A 25 -48.82 32.52 -22.32
CA LEU A 25 -47.90 32.71 -23.44
C LEU A 25 -46.55 33.26 -22.95
N GLU A 26 -46.58 34.28 -22.09
CA GLU A 26 -45.36 34.84 -21.50
C GLU A 26 -44.62 33.80 -20.64
N ARG A 27 -45.35 33.05 -19.81
CA ARG A 27 -44.75 31.98 -18.99
C ARG A 27 -44.05 30.92 -19.86
N ALA A 28 -44.67 30.51 -20.96
CA ALA A 28 -44.08 29.55 -21.90
C ALA A 28 -42.82 30.11 -22.59
N ILE A 29 -42.81 31.40 -22.93
CA ILE A 29 -41.64 32.08 -23.52
C ILE A 29 -40.50 32.16 -22.52
N VAL A 30 -40.78 32.49 -21.25
CA VAL A 30 -39.78 32.55 -20.19
C VAL A 30 -39.20 31.16 -19.90
N ASP A 31 -40.02 30.13 -19.92
CA ASP A 31 -39.57 28.74 -19.71
C ASP A 31 -38.63 28.29 -20.83
N ALA A 32 -39.00 28.55 -22.09
CA ALA A 32 -38.16 28.30 -23.26
C ALA A 32 -36.85 29.12 -23.25
N ALA A 33 -36.89 30.37 -22.77
CA ALA A 33 -35.70 31.19 -22.62
C ALA A 33 -34.77 30.68 -21.50
N ARG A 34 -35.34 30.21 -20.39
CA ARG A 34 -34.61 29.69 -19.23
C ARG A 34 -33.91 28.38 -19.54
N HIS A 35 -34.55 27.50 -20.29
CA HIS A 35 -33.96 26.25 -20.77
C HIS A 35 -32.96 26.46 -21.92
N CYS A 36 -32.70 27.72 -22.28
CA CYS A 36 -31.76 28.12 -23.33
C CYS A 36 -32.16 27.70 -24.75
N ASP A 37 -33.42 27.30 -24.94
CA ASP A 37 -34.00 26.91 -26.24
C ASP A 37 -34.27 28.13 -27.13
N LEU A 38 -34.42 29.31 -26.52
CA LEU A 38 -34.80 30.55 -27.20
C LEU A 38 -34.01 31.76 -26.68
N GLN A 39 -33.38 32.50 -27.60
CA GLN A 39 -32.75 33.79 -27.31
C GLN A 39 -33.78 34.92 -27.45
N VAL A 40 -34.39 35.34 -26.34
CA VAL A 40 -35.41 36.41 -26.33
C VAL A 40 -35.17 37.39 -25.17
N ARG A 41 -35.44 38.67 -25.42
CA ARG A 41 -35.58 39.72 -24.41
C ARG A 41 -36.99 40.26 -24.42
N ILE A 42 -37.56 40.44 -23.23
CA ILE A 42 -38.92 40.91 -23.03
C ILE A 42 -38.85 42.35 -22.50
N ASP A 43 -39.50 43.28 -23.19
CA ASP A 43 -39.65 44.66 -22.74
C ASP A 43 -41.14 44.96 -22.51
N HIS A 44 -41.50 45.17 -21.24
CA HIS A 44 -42.87 45.50 -20.85
C HIS A 44 -43.22 46.98 -21.06
N THR A 45 -42.23 47.86 -21.18
CA THR A 45 -42.47 49.30 -21.36
C THR A 45 -43.02 49.58 -22.76
N SER A 46 -42.40 48.99 -23.77
CA SER A 46 -42.83 49.02 -25.17
C SER A 46 -43.78 47.87 -25.55
N ARG A 47 -43.93 46.87 -24.66
CA ARG A 47 -44.66 45.61 -24.92
C ARG A 47 -44.13 44.88 -26.16
N THR A 48 -42.81 44.76 -26.27
CA THR A 48 -42.14 44.07 -27.39
C THR A 48 -41.25 42.93 -26.94
N LEU A 49 -41.09 41.94 -27.81
CA LEU A 49 -40.13 40.85 -27.68
C LEU A 49 -39.03 41.05 -28.71
N SER A 50 -37.76 40.97 -28.29
CA SER A 50 -36.59 41.06 -29.17
C SER A 50 -35.84 39.73 -29.19
N PHE A 51 -35.61 39.17 -30.37
CA PHE A 51 -34.92 37.90 -30.57
C PHE A 51 -33.48 38.13 -31.01
N GLY A 52 -32.53 37.36 -30.46
CA GLY A 52 -31.15 37.34 -30.94
C GLY A 52 -30.38 38.66 -30.80
N SER A 53 -30.81 39.57 -29.92
CA SER A 53 -30.12 40.83 -29.66
C SER A 53 -28.75 40.65 -28.99
N ASP A 54 -28.52 39.50 -28.36
CA ASP A 54 -27.25 39.16 -27.72
C ASP A 54 -26.37 38.33 -28.67
N LEU A 55 -25.29 38.96 -29.16
CA LEU A 55 -24.36 38.34 -30.10
C LEU A 55 -23.38 37.37 -29.41
N ASN A 56 -23.22 37.45 -28.08
CA ASN A 56 -22.28 36.61 -27.34
C ASN A 56 -22.92 35.30 -26.86
N TYR A 57 -24.19 35.07 -27.19
CA TYR A 57 -24.91 33.88 -26.76
C TYR A 57 -24.37 32.61 -27.44
N ALA A 58 -23.99 31.63 -26.62
CA ALA A 58 -23.58 30.31 -27.08
C ALA A 58 -24.77 29.34 -27.01
N THR A 59 -25.15 28.80 -28.16
CA THR A 59 -26.17 27.75 -28.25
C THR A 59 -25.63 26.50 -27.55
N ARG A 60 -26.44 25.89 -26.68
CA ARG A 60 -26.09 24.65 -25.99
C ARG A 60 -26.44 23.42 -26.86
N GLU A 61 -25.88 22.27 -26.50
CA GLU A 61 -26.06 21.01 -27.23
C GLU A 61 -27.48 20.44 -27.09
N ASP A 62 -28.20 20.82 -26.03
CA ASP A 62 -29.57 20.43 -25.73
C ASP A 62 -30.63 21.27 -26.48
N ALA A 63 -30.20 22.18 -27.36
CA ALA A 63 -31.13 23.02 -28.11
C ALA A 63 -32.05 22.18 -29.03
N PRO A 64 -33.37 22.39 -28.98
CA PRO A 64 -34.33 21.59 -29.72
C PRO A 64 -34.17 21.78 -31.23
N ILE A 65 -34.01 20.67 -31.95
CA ILE A 65 -33.86 20.68 -33.40
C ILE A 65 -35.25 20.65 -34.03
N GLY A 66 -35.69 21.81 -34.52
CA GLY A 66 -36.91 21.97 -35.31
C GLY A 66 -36.61 22.24 -36.79
N PRO A 67 -37.66 22.55 -37.58
CA PRO A 67 -37.48 23.07 -38.94
C PRO A 67 -36.54 24.28 -38.94
N HIS A 68 -35.44 24.16 -39.69
CA HIS A 68 -34.39 25.17 -39.74
C HIS A 68 -34.55 26.04 -41.00
N LEU A 69 -34.82 27.32 -40.81
CA LEU A 69 -34.95 28.31 -41.87
C LEU A 69 -33.73 29.22 -41.93
N GLN A 70 -33.37 29.79 -40.79
CA GLN A 70 -32.23 30.71 -40.68
C GLN A 70 -31.63 30.65 -39.27
N SER A 71 -30.29 30.59 -39.20
CA SER A 71 -29.54 30.65 -37.95
C SER A 71 -29.64 32.03 -37.29
N MET A 72 -29.58 32.06 -35.96
CA MET A 72 -29.55 33.32 -35.20
C MET A 72 -28.24 34.09 -35.47
N PRO A 73 -28.22 35.44 -35.37
CA PRO A 73 -27.01 36.23 -35.61
C PRO A 73 -25.79 35.81 -34.77
N SER A 74 -26.02 35.44 -33.50
CA SER A 74 -24.98 34.91 -32.60
C SER A 74 -24.35 33.62 -33.11
N GLU A 75 -25.14 32.74 -33.73
CA GLU A 75 -24.67 31.50 -34.34
C GLU A 75 -23.96 31.75 -35.68
N GLN A 76 -24.46 32.69 -36.48
CA GLN A 76 -23.82 33.09 -37.74
C GLN A 76 -22.40 33.62 -37.51
N ILE A 77 -22.20 34.47 -36.50
CA ILE A 77 -20.86 35.00 -36.17
C ILE A 77 -19.94 33.88 -35.67
N ARG A 78 -20.45 33.00 -34.81
CA ARG A 78 -19.66 31.89 -34.25
C ARG A 78 -19.17 30.92 -35.32
N ASN A 79 -20.05 30.59 -36.27
CA ASN A 79 -19.78 29.64 -37.35
C ASN A 79 -19.30 30.34 -38.64
N GLN A 80 -18.94 31.62 -38.59
CA GLN A 80 -18.59 32.38 -39.78
C GLN A 80 -17.37 31.80 -40.49
N LEU A 81 -16.30 31.49 -39.77
CA LEU A 81 -15.07 30.97 -40.36
C LEU A 81 -15.23 29.57 -40.95
N THR A 82 -16.02 28.72 -40.30
CA THR A 82 -16.31 27.36 -40.82
C THR A 82 -17.17 27.44 -42.07
N ALA A 83 -18.18 28.32 -42.09
CA ALA A 83 -18.98 28.60 -43.27
C ALA A 83 -18.11 29.15 -44.41
N MET A 84 -17.28 30.17 -44.14
CA MET A 84 -16.36 30.74 -45.13
C MET A 84 -15.39 29.69 -45.69
N SER A 85 -14.78 28.88 -44.83
CA SER A 85 -13.88 27.81 -45.26
C SER A 85 -14.60 26.76 -46.10
N SER A 86 -15.83 26.37 -45.72
CA SER A 86 -16.61 25.38 -46.48
C SER A 86 -16.96 25.90 -47.87
N VAL A 87 -17.41 27.15 -47.97
CA VAL A 87 -17.78 27.77 -49.24
C VAL A 87 -16.54 27.98 -50.11
N LEU A 88 -15.41 28.40 -49.55
CA LEU A 88 -14.15 28.55 -50.27
C LEU A 88 -13.63 27.19 -50.75
N ALA A 89 -13.67 26.15 -49.92
CA ALA A 89 -13.28 24.80 -50.31
C ALA A 89 -14.13 24.28 -51.48
N LYS A 90 -15.45 24.47 -51.42
CA LYS A 90 -16.37 24.14 -52.53
C LYS A 90 -16.06 24.96 -53.78
N ALA A 91 -15.78 26.26 -53.63
CA ALA A 91 -15.40 27.10 -54.76
C ALA A 91 -14.10 26.61 -55.41
N LEU A 92 -13.10 26.25 -54.61
CA LEU A 92 -11.85 25.68 -55.10
C LEU A 92 -12.07 24.35 -55.83
N GLU A 93 -12.97 23.50 -55.32
CA GLU A 93 -13.35 22.23 -55.93
C GLU A 93 -14.08 22.40 -57.28
N VAL A 94 -14.84 23.49 -57.44
CA VAL A 94 -15.52 23.80 -58.72
C VAL A 94 -14.56 24.45 -59.71
N ILE A 95 -13.78 25.44 -59.26
CA ILE A 95 -12.84 26.19 -60.11
C ILE A 95 -11.70 25.30 -60.60
N LYS A 96 -11.23 24.36 -59.76
CA LYS A 96 -10.12 23.44 -60.02
C LYS A 96 -8.90 24.12 -60.68
N PRO A 97 -8.21 25.02 -59.98
CA PRO A 97 -7.07 25.75 -60.56
C PRO A 97 -5.98 24.81 -61.08
N ALA A 98 -5.58 24.99 -62.34
CA ALA A 98 -4.67 24.07 -63.04
C ALA A 98 -3.32 23.88 -62.33
N HIS A 99 -2.72 24.95 -61.79
CA HIS A 99 -1.47 24.87 -61.04
C HIS A 99 -1.56 23.95 -59.82
N ILE A 100 -2.64 24.06 -59.03
CA ILE A 100 -2.84 23.25 -57.82
C ILE A 100 -3.09 21.78 -58.19
N LEU A 101 -3.80 21.52 -59.29
CA LEU A 101 -4.01 20.16 -59.78
C LEU A 101 -2.70 19.52 -60.22
N GLN A 102 -1.87 20.25 -60.96
CA GLN A 102 -0.58 19.78 -61.42
C GLN A 102 0.38 19.48 -60.26
N GLU A 103 0.44 20.38 -59.27
CA GLU A 103 1.25 20.18 -58.06
C GLU A 103 0.79 18.94 -57.27
N LYS A 104 -0.52 18.74 -57.09
CA LYS A 104 -1.06 17.54 -56.43
C LYS A 104 -0.74 16.26 -57.20
N GLU A 105 -0.83 16.30 -58.53
CA GLU A 105 -0.52 15.16 -59.39
C GLU A 105 0.98 14.83 -59.33
N GLU A 106 1.86 15.83 -59.34
CA GLU A 106 3.31 15.64 -59.17
C GLU A 106 3.64 15.01 -57.82
N GLN A 107 3.04 15.52 -56.74
CA GLN A 107 3.18 14.94 -55.40
C GLN A 107 2.68 13.49 -55.34
N HIS A 108 1.54 13.20 -56.00
CA HIS A 108 1.02 11.85 -56.09
C HIS A 108 1.99 10.91 -56.84
N GLN A 109 2.51 11.34 -57.98
CA GLN A 109 3.48 10.59 -58.77
C GLN A 109 4.79 10.37 -58.01
N LEU A 110 5.25 11.36 -57.26
CA LEU A 110 6.43 11.23 -56.39
C LEU A 110 6.20 10.18 -55.31
N ALA A 111 5.02 10.18 -54.66
CA ALA A 111 4.66 9.20 -53.65
C ALA A 111 4.57 7.79 -54.23
N VAL A 112 3.93 7.63 -55.40
CA VAL A 112 3.86 6.34 -56.12
C VAL A 112 5.26 5.86 -56.51
N THR A 113 6.11 6.74 -57.02
CA THR A 113 7.48 6.40 -57.39
C THR A 113 8.31 6.00 -56.18
N ALA A 114 8.16 6.70 -55.05
CA ALA A 114 8.80 6.33 -53.79
C ALA A 114 8.35 4.95 -53.31
N TYR A 115 7.05 4.65 -53.41
CA TYR A 115 6.52 3.32 -53.10
C TYR A 115 7.11 2.25 -54.02
N LEU A 116 7.10 2.44 -55.34
CA LEU A 116 7.61 1.47 -56.30
C LEU A 116 9.11 1.18 -56.08
N LYS A 117 9.91 2.19 -55.73
CA LYS A 117 11.33 2.05 -55.40
C LYS A 117 11.55 1.28 -54.09
N ASN A 118 10.70 1.49 -53.09
CA ASN A 118 10.93 0.97 -51.73
C ASN A 118 10.15 -0.33 -51.40
N SER A 119 9.10 -0.66 -52.16
CA SER A 119 8.16 -1.74 -51.85
C SER A 119 8.85 -3.10 -51.59
N ARG A 120 9.76 -3.52 -52.47
CA ARG A 120 10.48 -4.79 -52.32
C ARG A 120 11.46 -4.78 -51.13
N LYS A 121 12.15 -3.65 -50.91
CA LYS A 121 13.11 -3.49 -49.80
C LYS A 121 12.39 -3.55 -48.46
N GLU A 122 11.27 -2.84 -48.32
CA GLU A 122 10.45 -2.87 -47.10
C GLU A 122 9.84 -4.25 -46.87
N HIS A 123 9.38 -4.94 -47.92
CA HIS A 123 8.89 -6.32 -47.79
C HIS A 123 9.97 -7.27 -47.24
N GLN A 124 11.18 -7.24 -47.80
CA GLN A 124 12.31 -8.03 -47.30
C GLN A 124 12.68 -7.65 -45.86
N ARG A 125 12.67 -6.35 -45.53
CA ARG A 125 12.93 -5.86 -44.17
C ARG A 125 11.89 -6.36 -43.17
N ILE A 126 10.61 -6.39 -43.54
CA ILE A 126 9.53 -6.92 -42.70
C ILE A 126 9.70 -8.43 -42.50
N LEU A 127 10.03 -9.19 -43.55
CA LEU A 127 10.30 -10.63 -43.43
C LEU A 127 11.51 -10.93 -42.54
N ALA A 128 12.61 -10.21 -42.73
CA ALA A 128 13.80 -10.33 -41.88
C ALA A 128 13.48 -9.97 -40.43
N ARG A 129 12.72 -8.88 -40.21
CA ARG A 129 12.24 -8.50 -38.87
C ARG A 129 11.38 -9.59 -38.25
N ARG A 130 10.52 -10.26 -39.02
CA ARG A 130 9.72 -11.41 -38.53
C ARG A 130 10.63 -12.54 -38.05
N GLN A 131 11.66 -12.89 -38.81
CA GLN A 131 12.64 -13.91 -38.42
C GLN A 131 13.39 -13.51 -37.15
N THR A 132 13.89 -12.27 -37.05
CA THR A 132 14.56 -11.77 -35.84
C THR A 132 13.64 -11.79 -34.61
N ILE A 133 12.34 -11.51 -34.80
CA ILE A 133 11.37 -11.57 -33.70
C ILE A 133 11.16 -13.01 -33.24
N GLU A 134 11.01 -13.98 -34.16
CA GLU A 134 10.88 -15.40 -33.80
C GLU A 134 12.14 -15.92 -33.11
N GLU A 135 13.33 -15.67 -33.65
CA GLU A 135 14.59 -16.05 -33.00
C GLU A 135 14.77 -15.43 -31.62
N ARG A 136 14.28 -14.19 -31.44
CA ARG A 136 14.30 -13.53 -30.13
C ARG A 136 13.31 -14.18 -29.17
N LYS A 137 12.14 -14.57 -29.66
CA LYS A 137 11.12 -15.26 -28.87
C LYS A 137 11.64 -16.63 -28.40
N GLU A 138 12.21 -17.44 -29.29
CA GLU A 138 12.82 -18.73 -28.95
C GLU A 138 13.96 -18.58 -27.94
N ARG A 139 14.82 -17.55 -28.09
CA ARG A 139 15.88 -17.26 -27.11
C ARG A 139 15.33 -16.88 -25.73
N LEU A 140 14.28 -16.05 -25.69
CA LEU A 140 13.65 -15.66 -24.42
C LEU A 140 12.92 -16.84 -23.77
N GLU A 141 12.27 -17.70 -24.55
CA GLU A 141 11.67 -18.95 -24.06
C GLU A 141 12.74 -19.89 -23.50
N SER A 142 13.85 -20.07 -24.21
CA SER A 142 14.98 -20.90 -23.74
C SER A 142 15.59 -20.38 -22.44
N LEU A 143 15.79 -19.06 -22.32
CA LEU A 143 16.28 -18.42 -21.09
C LEU A 143 15.29 -18.57 -19.94
N ASN A 144 13.98 -18.43 -20.20
CA ASN A 144 12.96 -18.63 -19.18
C ASN A 144 12.91 -20.09 -18.70
N ILE A 145 13.01 -21.06 -19.62
CA ILE A 145 13.07 -22.50 -19.27
C ILE A 145 14.32 -22.81 -18.45
N GLN A 146 15.48 -22.24 -18.79
CA GLN A 146 16.70 -22.39 -18.01
C GLN A 146 16.53 -21.81 -16.60
N ARG A 147 16.00 -20.60 -16.49
CA ARG A 147 15.73 -19.97 -15.19
C ARG A 147 14.75 -20.79 -14.34
N GLU A 148 13.69 -21.32 -14.94
CA GLU A 148 12.72 -22.17 -14.24
C GLU A 148 13.36 -23.49 -13.77
N LYS A 149 14.23 -24.10 -14.58
CA LYS A 149 15.00 -25.28 -14.17
C LYS A 149 15.96 -24.97 -13.02
N GLU A 150 16.69 -23.87 -13.07
CA GLU A 150 17.58 -23.45 -11.98
C GLU A 150 16.80 -23.16 -10.69
N GLU A 151 15.63 -22.53 -10.77
CA GLU A 151 14.74 -22.31 -9.63
C GLU A 151 14.22 -23.64 -9.04
N LEU A 152 13.89 -24.61 -9.90
CA LEU A 152 13.49 -25.96 -9.46
C LEU A 152 14.65 -26.71 -8.81
N GLU A 153 15.85 -26.69 -9.40
CA GLU A 153 17.05 -27.32 -8.83
C GLU A 153 17.42 -26.69 -7.47
N GLN A 154 17.29 -25.37 -7.33
CA GLN A 154 17.50 -24.68 -6.05
C GLN A 154 16.49 -25.16 -4.99
N ARG A 155 15.21 -25.26 -5.34
CA ARG A 155 14.17 -25.79 -4.44
C ARG A 155 14.42 -27.24 -4.07
N GLU A 156 14.83 -28.08 -5.02
CA GLU A 156 15.19 -29.47 -4.75
C GLU A 156 16.42 -29.58 -3.85
N ALA A 157 17.44 -28.74 -4.08
CA ALA A 157 18.64 -28.70 -3.24
C ALA A 157 18.32 -28.24 -1.82
N GLU A 158 17.44 -27.26 -1.65
CA GLU A 158 16.92 -26.85 -0.33
C GLU A 158 16.17 -28.00 0.35
N LEU A 159 15.29 -28.68 -0.37
CA LEU A 159 14.53 -29.82 0.16
C LEU A 159 15.45 -31.01 0.51
N GLN A 160 16.49 -31.27 -0.28
CA GLN A 160 17.52 -32.25 0.03
C GLN A 160 18.35 -31.84 1.25
N LYS A 161 18.71 -30.55 1.42
CA LYS A 161 19.38 -30.06 2.62
C LYS A 161 18.51 -30.27 3.86
N VAL A 162 17.21 -29.98 3.77
CA VAL A 162 16.25 -30.23 4.85
C VAL A 162 16.16 -31.73 5.18
N ARG A 163 16.04 -32.60 4.16
CA ARG A 163 16.03 -34.06 4.37
C ARG A 163 17.32 -34.57 4.99
N LYS A 164 18.48 -34.10 4.54
CA LYS A 164 19.79 -34.48 5.13
C LYS A 164 19.91 -34.00 6.57
N ALA A 165 19.46 -32.79 6.88
CA ALA A 165 19.43 -32.28 8.25
C ALA A 165 18.47 -33.09 9.15
N GLU A 166 17.32 -33.50 8.63
CA GLU A 166 16.39 -34.38 9.35
C GLU A 166 16.96 -35.78 9.54
N GLU A 167 17.59 -36.36 8.51
CA GLU A 167 18.26 -37.66 8.59
C GLU A 167 19.46 -37.63 9.54
N GLU A 168 20.25 -36.56 9.55
CA GLU A 168 21.33 -36.37 10.52
C GLU A 168 20.80 -36.27 11.95
N ARG A 169 19.69 -35.54 12.17
CA ARG A 169 19.01 -35.51 13.47
C ARG A 169 18.56 -36.91 13.89
N LEU A 170 17.91 -37.65 12.99
CA LEU A 170 17.42 -39.00 13.25
C LEU A 170 18.57 -40.00 13.46
N ARG A 171 19.68 -39.84 12.73
CA ARG A 171 20.89 -40.66 12.86
C ARG A 171 21.65 -40.35 14.14
N GLN A 172 21.68 -39.11 14.60
CA GLN A 172 22.24 -38.77 15.91
C GLN A 172 21.41 -39.45 17.02
N GLU A 173 20.08 -39.34 16.94
CA GLU A 173 19.16 -40.00 17.88
C GLU A 173 19.26 -41.54 17.82
N ALA A 174 19.41 -42.12 16.63
CA ALA A 174 19.59 -43.55 16.44
C ALA A 174 20.98 -44.03 16.90
N LYS A 175 22.05 -43.28 16.64
CA LYS A 175 23.41 -43.60 17.11
C LYS A 175 23.52 -43.50 18.62
N GLU A 176 22.77 -42.60 19.27
CA GLU A 176 22.69 -42.56 20.73
C GLU A 176 22.00 -43.82 21.27
N ARG A 177 20.86 -44.23 20.69
CA ARG A 177 20.19 -45.50 21.03
C ARG A 177 21.02 -46.76 20.71
N GLU A 178 21.76 -46.74 19.61
CA GLU A 178 22.56 -47.89 19.16
C GLU A 178 23.88 -47.99 19.93
N LYS A 179 24.52 -46.87 20.31
CA LYS A 179 25.68 -46.88 21.20
C LYS A 179 25.34 -47.46 22.57
N GLU A 180 24.14 -47.20 23.09
CA GLU A 180 23.66 -47.85 24.33
C GLU A 180 23.43 -49.36 24.15
N ARG A 181 22.92 -49.80 22.98
CA ARG A 181 22.68 -51.22 22.68
C ARG A 181 23.97 -52.01 22.39
N ILE A 182 24.89 -51.43 21.60
CA ILE A 182 26.16 -52.06 21.21
C ILE A 182 27.11 -52.16 22.40
N LEU A 183 27.11 -51.18 23.32
CA LEU A 183 27.91 -51.29 24.55
C LEU A 183 27.49 -52.53 25.38
N GLN A 184 26.20 -52.89 25.35
CA GLN A 184 25.66 -54.06 26.05
C GLN A 184 25.84 -55.38 25.28
N GLU A 185 25.74 -55.38 23.95
CA GLU A 185 25.92 -56.58 23.11
C GLU A 185 27.42 -56.96 22.93
N HIS A 186 28.31 -55.98 22.82
CA HIS A 186 29.74 -56.19 22.55
C HIS A 186 30.51 -56.72 23.78
N GLU A 187 29.96 -56.55 24.98
CA GLU A 187 30.48 -57.16 26.21
C GLU A 187 30.17 -58.67 26.28
N GLN A 188 29.10 -59.13 25.60
CA GLN A 188 28.66 -60.53 25.61
C GLN A 188 29.27 -61.36 24.47
N ILE A 189 29.54 -60.77 23.30
CA ILE A 189 30.00 -61.50 22.10
C ILE A 189 31.52 -61.75 22.11
N LYS A 190 32.33 -60.87 22.71
CA LYS A 190 33.80 -61.03 22.80
C LYS A 190 34.27 -62.32 23.49
N LYS A 191 33.43 -63.00 24.27
CA LYS A 191 33.77 -64.25 24.97
C LYS A 191 33.54 -65.53 24.15
N LYS A 192 32.85 -65.48 23.00
CA LYS A 192 32.45 -66.70 22.27
C LYS A 192 33.14 -66.90 20.90
N THR A 193 33.51 -65.84 20.20
CA THR A 193 33.96 -65.92 18.79
C THR A 193 35.46 -66.18 18.59
N VAL A 194 36.25 -66.33 19.65
CA VAL A 194 37.69 -66.64 19.55
C VAL A 194 37.94 -68.15 19.33
N ARG A 195 36.99 -69.03 19.66
CA ARG A 195 37.20 -70.49 19.57
C ARG A 195 36.80 -71.13 18.24
N GLU A 196 35.89 -70.54 17.47
CA GLU A 196 35.31 -71.22 16.29
C GLU A 196 36.03 -70.91 14.97
N ARG A 197 36.86 -69.86 14.92
CA ARG A 197 37.67 -69.54 13.72
C ARG A 197 38.92 -70.42 13.56
N LEU A 198 39.27 -71.23 14.56
CA LEU A 198 40.48 -72.05 14.54
C LEU A 198 40.31 -73.40 13.80
N GLU A 199 39.08 -73.85 13.51
CA GLU A 199 38.85 -75.20 12.96
C GLU A 199 38.58 -75.27 11.44
N GLN A 200 38.29 -74.15 10.78
CA GLN A 200 37.91 -74.15 9.36
C GLN A 200 39.07 -74.04 8.36
N ILE A 201 40.28 -73.69 8.80
CA ILE A 201 41.43 -73.46 7.90
C ILE A 201 42.32 -74.73 7.76
N LYS A 202 41.84 -75.89 8.22
CA LYS A 202 42.60 -77.17 8.19
C LYS A 202 42.35 -78.07 6.96
N LYS A 203 41.58 -77.66 5.95
CA LYS A 203 41.07 -78.61 4.92
C LYS A 203 41.17 -78.22 3.44
N THR A 204 42.02 -77.28 3.02
CA THR A 204 42.11 -76.94 1.59
C THR A 204 43.53 -76.97 1.01
N GLU A 205 43.68 -77.81 -0.01
CA GLU A 205 44.91 -78.22 -0.69
C GLU A 205 45.50 -77.16 -1.65
N LEU A 206 45.06 -75.90 -1.56
CA LEU A 206 45.45 -74.83 -2.48
C LEU A 206 46.72 -74.05 -2.05
N GLY A 207 47.33 -74.41 -0.92
CA GLY A 207 48.57 -73.81 -0.42
C GLY A 207 49.86 -74.33 -1.06
N ALA A 208 49.81 -75.47 -1.77
CA ALA A 208 51.02 -76.19 -2.20
C ALA A 208 51.71 -75.64 -3.48
N LYS A 209 51.19 -74.58 -4.11
CA LYS A 209 51.78 -73.99 -5.34
C LYS A 209 52.33 -72.57 -5.19
N ALA A 210 52.14 -71.92 -4.04
CA ALA A 210 52.55 -70.52 -3.85
C ALA A 210 53.86 -70.34 -3.06
N PHE A 211 54.46 -71.42 -2.55
CA PHE A 211 55.62 -71.35 -1.65
C PHE A 211 56.77 -72.22 -2.12
N LYS A 212 57.54 -71.72 -3.11
CA LYS A 212 58.78 -72.37 -3.55
C LYS A 212 60.07 -71.67 -3.12
N ASP A 213 59.98 -70.56 -2.38
CA ASP A 213 61.16 -69.77 -1.95
C ASP A 213 61.07 -69.28 -0.50
N ILE A 214 60.68 -70.13 0.45
CA ILE A 214 60.83 -69.84 1.89
C ILE A 214 61.24 -71.13 2.63
N ASP A 215 62.48 -71.18 3.11
CA ASP A 215 62.97 -72.21 4.03
C ASP A 215 62.72 -71.79 5.49
N ILE A 216 61.74 -72.48 6.08
CA ILE A 216 61.73 -73.18 7.37
C ILE A 216 62.71 -72.67 8.45
N GLU A 217 62.32 -71.61 9.16
CA GLU A 217 62.47 -71.49 10.64
C GLU A 217 61.71 -70.30 11.26
N ASP A 218 60.98 -69.51 10.47
CA ASP A 218 60.00 -68.51 10.95
C ASP A 218 58.55 -68.88 10.55
N LEU A 219 58.22 -70.18 10.59
CA LEU A 219 56.97 -70.74 10.05
C LEU A 219 55.89 -71.03 11.11
N GLU A 220 55.86 -70.26 12.21
CA GLU A 220 54.81 -70.32 13.24
C GLU A 220 54.08 -68.97 13.50
N GLU A 221 54.38 -67.90 12.74
CA GLU A 221 53.72 -66.59 12.86
C GLU A 221 53.15 -66.02 11.55
N LEU A 222 53.12 -66.78 10.44
CA LEU A 222 52.56 -66.25 9.19
C LEU A 222 51.07 -66.57 9.03
N ASP A 223 50.25 -65.61 9.44
CA ASP A 223 48.79 -65.56 9.29
C ASP A 223 48.41 -65.53 7.79
N PRO A 224 47.45 -66.35 7.31
CA PRO A 224 46.87 -66.26 5.96
C PRO A 224 46.38 -64.84 5.57
N ASP A 225 46.08 -64.01 6.57
CA ASP A 225 45.75 -62.60 6.39
C ASP A 225 46.91 -61.78 5.79
N PHE A 226 48.18 -62.17 6.01
CA PHE A 226 49.35 -61.49 5.45
C PHE A 226 49.46 -61.66 3.92
N ILE A 227 49.03 -62.81 3.40
CA ILE A 227 49.06 -63.11 1.95
C ILE A 227 47.95 -62.34 1.24
N MET A 228 46.76 -62.29 1.83
CA MET A 228 45.63 -61.53 1.30
C MET A 228 45.87 -60.01 1.42
N ALA A 229 46.51 -59.55 2.49
CA ALA A 229 46.96 -58.18 2.66
C ALA A 229 47.96 -57.76 1.57
N LYS A 230 48.92 -58.63 1.22
CA LYS A 230 49.92 -58.36 0.17
C LYS A 230 49.29 -58.23 -1.23
N GLN A 231 48.23 -59.00 -1.50
CA GLN A 231 47.50 -58.96 -2.77
C GLN A 231 46.62 -57.70 -2.89
N VAL A 232 46.00 -57.26 -1.78
CA VAL A 232 45.31 -55.96 -1.69
C VAL A 232 46.31 -54.81 -1.80
N GLU A 233 47.49 -54.92 -1.19
CA GLU A 233 48.55 -53.92 -1.27
C GLU A 233 49.06 -53.71 -2.70
N GLN A 234 49.13 -54.78 -3.51
CA GLN A 234 49.46 -54.70 -4.93
C GLN A 234 48.38 -53.97 -5.74
N LEU A 235 47.11 -54.27 -5.53
CA LEU A 235 45.99 -53.56 -6.19
C LEU A 235 45.91 -52.08 -5.78
N GLU A 236 46.21 -51.76 -4.52
CA GLU A 236 46.29 -50.38 -4.05
C GLU A 236 47.47 -49.61 -4.66
N LYS A 237 48.61 -50.28 -4.91
CA LYS A 237 49.75 -49.69 -5.62
C LYS A 237 49.37 -49.36 -7.08
N GLU A 238 48.74 -50.27 -7.79
CA GLU A 238 48.28 -50.02 -9.18
C GLU A 238 47.26 -48.86 -9.25
N LYS A 239 46.34 -48.77 -8.29
CA LYS A 239 45.38 -47.66 -8.19
C LYS A 239 46.07 -46.32 -7.90
N LYS A 240 47.09 -46.31 -7.03
CA LYS A 240 47.89 -45.11 -6.74
C LYS A 240 48.68 -44.65 -7.98
N GLU A 241 49.30 -45.57 -8.71
CA GLU A 241 50.00 -45.25 -9.96
C GLU A 241 49.06 -44.68 -11.03
N LEU A 242 47.85 -45.22 -11.16
CA LEU A 242 46.83 -44.67 -12.07
C LEU A 242 46.40 -43.26 -11.66
N GLN A 243 46.22 -43.02 -10.36
CA GLN A 243 45.91 -41.68 -9.84
C GLN A 243 47.04 -40.68 -10.06
N GLU A 244 48.31 -41.09 -9.95
CA GLU A 244 49.44 -40.21 -10.27
C GLU A 244 49.49 -39.83 -11.75
N ARG A 245 49.20 -40.78 -12.67
CA ARG A 245 49.10 -40.47 -14.10
C ARG A 245 47.98 -39.47 -14.38
N LEU A 246 46.82 -39.63 -13.74
CA LEU A 246 45.70 -38.70 -13.87
C LEU A 246 46.04 -37.30 -13.34
N LYS A 247 46.69 -37.20 -12.18
CA LYS A 247 47.17 -35.91 -11.62
C LYS A 247 48.18 -35.22 -12.55
N ASN A 248 49.03 -35.98 -13.25
CA ASN A 248 49.97 -35.40 -14.20
C ASN A 248 49.28 -34.91 -15.48
N GLN A 249 48.23 -35.59 -15.95
CA GLN A 249 47.40 -35.12 -17.06
C GLN A 249 46.62 -33.85 -16.69
N GLU A 250 46.06 -33.78 -15.48
CA GLU A 250 45.37 -32.61 -14.96
C GLU A 250 46.28 -31.37 -14.96
N LYS A 251 47.51 -31.50 -14.43
CA LYS A 251 48.53 -30.44 -14.50
C LYS A 251 48.85 -30.00 -15.93
N LYS A 252 48.92 -30.96 -16.87
CA LYS A 252 49.20 -30.67 -18.28
C LYS A 252 48.07 -29.85 -18.93
N ILE A 253 46.82 -30.12 -18.56
CA ILE A 253 45.65 -29.36 -19.02
C ILE A 253 45.68 -27.95 -18.43
N ASP A 254 45.95 -27.80 -17.12
CA ASP A 254 46.03 -26.47 -16.49
C ASP A 254 47.14 -25.60 -17.12
N TYR A 255 48.33 -26.18 -17.37
CA TYR A 255 49.42 -25.46 -18.04
C TYR A 255 49.06 -25.06 -19.47
N PHE A 256 48.32 -25.90 -20.19
CA PHE A 256 47.88 -25.59 -21.54
C PHE A 256 46.85 -24.45 -21.58
N GLU A 257 45.86 -24.48 -20.69
CA GLU A 257 44.88 -23.40 -20.55
C GLU A 257 45.54 -22.08 -20.11
N ARG A 258 46.51 -22.15 -19.20
CA ARG A 258 47.29 -20.97 -18.80
C ARG A 258 48.09 -20.38 -19.95
N ALA A 259 48.71 -21.22 -20.78
CA ALA A 259 49.44 -20.77 -21.97
C ALA A 259 48.49 -20.09 -22.98
N LYS A 260 47.31 -20.67 -23.25
CA LYS A 260 46.29 -20.02 -24.09
C LYS A 260 45.91 -18.64 -23.57
N ARG A 261 45.62 -18.52 -22.27
CA ARG A 261 45.26 -17.23 -21.67
C ARG A 261 46.39 -16.21 -21.76
N LEU A 262 47.65 -16.63 -21.60
CA LEU A 262 48.80 -15.74 -21.77
C LEU A 262 48.92 -15.20 -23.20
N GLU A 263 48.58 -16.00 -24.21
CA GLU A 263 48.51 -15.56 -25.62
C GLU A 263 47.27 -14.69 -25.92
N GLU A 264 46.14 -14.94 -25.26
CA GLU A 264 44.91 -14.17 -25.43
C GLU A 264 44.98 -12.77 -24.80
N ILE A 265 45.65 -12.62 -23.66
CA ILE A 265 45.72 -11.34 -22.92
C ILE A 265 46.24 -10.17 -23.78
N PRO A 266 47.34 -10.30 -24.56
CA PRO A 266 47.80 -9.25 -25.47
C PRO A 266 46.79 -8.87 -26.54
N LEU A 267 46.10 -9.86 -27.13
CA LEU A 267 45.09 -9.62 -28.17
C LEU A 267 43.89 -8.84 -27.61
N ILE A 268 43.44 -9.20 -26.41
CA ILE A 268 42.35 -8.51 -25.72
C ILE A 268 42.77 -7.06 -25.38
N LYS A 269 44.01 -6.84 -24.92
CA LYS A 269 44.51 -5.48 -24.66
C LYS A 269 44.58 -4.63 -25.93
N SER A 270 45.08 -5.20 -27.03
CA SER A 270 45.13 -4.52 -28.33
C SER A 270 43.72 -4.14 -28.82
N ALA A 271 42.76 -5.06 -28.73
CA ALA A 271 41.38 -4.80 -29.12
C ALA A 271 40.74 -3.69 -28.26
N TYR A 272 41.05 -3.67 -26.96
CA TYR A 272 40.57 -2.63 -26.05
C TYR A 272 41.18 -1.26 -26.36
N GLU A 273 42.47 -1.20 -26.71
CA GLU A 273 43.14 0.04 -27.13
C GLU A 273 42.56 0.59 -28.44
N GLU A 274 42.33 -0.27 -29.43
CA GLU A 274 41.66 0.12 -30.68
C GLU A 274 40.24 0.62 -30.44
N GLN A 275 39.48 -0.04 -29.56
CA GLN A 275 38.14 0.39 -29.19
C GLN A 275 38.18 1.77 -28.52
N ARG A 276 39.13 1.98 -27.59
CA ARG A 276 39.29 3.27 -26.89
C ARG A 276 39.55 4.42 -27.87
N ILE A 277 40.36 4.19 -28.91
CA ILE A 277 40.63 5.20 -29.95
C ILE A 277 39.37 5.49 -30.75
N LYS A 278 38.66 4.46 -31.22
CA LYS A 278 37.40 4.62 -31.97
C LYS A 278 36.33 5.34 -31.16
N ASP A 279 36.22 5.03 -29.87
CA ASP A 279 35.27 5.68 -28.96
C ASP A 279 35.63 7.15 -28.73
N MET A 280 36.92 7.48 -28.65
CA MET A 280 37.41 8.86 -28.55
C MET A 280 37.11 9.65 -29.83
N ASP A 281 37.42 9.10 -31.00
CA ASP A 281 37.14 9.73 -32.29
C ASP A 281 35.63 9.97 -32.50
N LEU A 282 34.81 8.98 -32.10
CA LEU A 282 33.35 9.11 -32.15
C LEU A 282 32.85 10.20 -31.21
N TRP A 283 33.42 10.30 -30.00
CA TRP A 283 33.07 11.34 -29.04
C TRP A 283 33.44 12.73 -29.56
N GLU A 284 34.63 12.89 -30.16
CA GLU A 284 35.06 14.16 -30.76
C GLU A 284 34.13 14.58 -31.89
N GLN A 285 33.76 13.67 -32.80
CA GLN A 285 32.79 13.94 -33.87
C GLN A 285 31.43 14.37 -33.33
N GLN A 286 30.92 13.67 -32.30
CA GLN A 286 29.64 14.02 -31.68
C GLN A 286 29.69 15.37 -30.97
N GLU A 287 30.80 15.71 -30.32
CA GLU A 287 30.98 16.99 -29.65
C GLU A 287 31.09 18.14 -30.66
N GLU A 288 31.78 17.94 -31.78
CA GLU A 288 31.82 18.90 -32.89
C GLU A 288 30.44 19.13 -33.51
N GLU A 289 29.68 18.06 -33.79
CA GLU A 289 28.29 18.15 -34.25
C GLU A 289 27.39 18.88 -33.25
N ARG A 290 27.58 18.62 -31.95
CA ARG A 290 26.82 19.29 -30.88
C ARG A 290 27.14 20.78 -30.82
N ILE A 291 28.41 21.16 -30.94
CA ILE A 291 28.83 22.56 -30.91
C ILE A 291 28.31 23.30 -32.14
N THR A 292 28.45 22.71 -33.33
CA THR A 292 28.00 23.33 -34.59
C THR A 292 26.48 23.50 -34.63
N THR A 293 25.72 22.51 -34.17
CA THR A 293 24.25 22.64 -34.03
C THR A 293 23.87 23.73 -33.04
N MET A 294 24.50 23.81 -31.86
CA MET A 294 24.26 24.88 -30.89
C MET A 294 24.60 26.27 -31.44
N GLN A 295 25.67 26.42 -32.21
CA GLN A 295 26.04 27.68 -32.85
C GLN A 295 24.98 28.12 -33.87
N LEU A 296 24.53 27.20 -34.72
CA LEU A 296 23.51 27.47 -35.74
C LEU A 296 22.14 27.78 -35.13
N GLU A 297 21.76 27.09 -34.04
CA GLU A 297 20.57 27.39 -33.27
C GLU A 297 20.65 28.78 -32.63
N ARG A 298 21.80 29.12 -32.04
CA ARG A 298 22.03 30.44 -31.46
C ARG A 298 21.94 31.55 -32.50
N GLU A 299 22.52 31.34 -33.68
CA GLU A 299 22.46 32.30 -34.78
C GLU A 299 21.00 32.57 -35.20
N LYS A 300 20.23 31.51 -35.47
CA LYS A 300 18.79 31.62 -35.76
C LYS A 300 18.00 32.28 -34.63
N ALA A 301 18.32 31.97 -33.37
CA ALA A 301 17.68 32.59 -32.22
C ALA A 301 17.97 34.09 -32.13
N LEU A 302 19.19 34.52 -32.46
CA LEU A 302 19.57 35.94 -32.52
C LEU A 302 18.88 36.67 -33.68
N GLU A 303 18.77 36.03 -34.85
CA GLU A 303 18.00 36.56 -35.98
C GLU A 303 16.52 36.74 -35.59
N HIS A 304 15.92 35.73 -34.97
CA HIS A 304 14.55 35.78 -34.48
C HIS A 304 14.36 36.84 -33.41
N LYS A 305 15.28 36.95 -32.43
CA LYS A 305 15.26 38.01 -31.42
C LYS A 305 15.30 39.38 -32.06
N THR A 306 16.19 39.59 -33.03
CA THR A 306 16.32 40.87 -33.74
C THR A 306 15.04 41.19 -34.51
N ARG A 307 14.47 40.21 -35.22
CA ARG A 307 13.19 40.35 -35.94
C ARG A 307 12.03 40.70 -35.00
N MET A 308 11.92 40.01 -33.87
CA MET A 308 10.85 40.22 -32.88
C MET A 308 11.03 41.50 -32.07
N SER A 309 12.27 41.97 -31.88
CA SER A 309 12.54 43.22 -31.16
C SER A 309 11.89 44.44 -31.81
N ARG A 310 11.71 44.40 -33.15
CA ARG A 310 11.01 45.45 -33.91
C ARG A 310 9.55 45.64 -33.51
N MET A 311 8.92 44.61 -32.93
CA MET A 311 7.51 44.64 -32.52
C MET A 311 7.32 44.98 -31.04
N LEU A 312 8.40 45.21 -30.27
CA LEU A 312 8.29 45.46 -28.84
C LEU A 312 7.52 46.74 -28.55
N GLU A 313 7.77 47.81 -29.31
CA GLU A 313 7.07 49.08 -29.16
C GLU A 313 5.57 48.94 -29.44
N ASP A 314 5.20 48.27 -30.53
CA ASP A 314 3.80 47.99 -30.87
C ASP A 314 3.11 47.11 -29.81
N ARG A 315 3.82 46.10 -29.29
CA ARG A 315 3.33 45.26 -28.19
C ARG A 315 3.06 46.11 -26.96
N ASP A 316 4.00 46.96 -26.57
CA ASP A 316 3.90 47.77 -25.36
C ASP A 316 2.76 48.79 -25.49
N LEU A 317 2.63 49.43 -26.65
CA LEU A 317 1.50 50.31 -26.96
C LEU A 317 0.16 49.56 -26.92
N PHE A 318 0.08 48.35 -27.49
CA PHE A 318 -1.12 47.53 -27.45
C PHE A 318 -1.49 47.12 -26.03
N VAL A 319 -0.53 46.66 -25.23
CA VAL A 319 -0.73 46.27 -23.84
C VAL A 319 -1.14 47.47 -22.99
N MET A 320 -0.54 48.63 -23.19
CA MET A 320 -0.93 49.85 -22.50
C MET A 320 -2.37 50.24 -22.83
N ARG A 321 -2.77 50.23 -24.11
CA ARG A 321 -4.16 50.50 -24.52
C ARG A 321 -5.14 49.49 -23.93
N LEU A 322 -4.78 48.21 -23.94
CA LEU A 322 -5.62 47.14 -23.39
C LEU A 322 -5.79 47.29 -21.87
N LYS A 323 -4.71 47.59 -21.15
CA LYS A 323 -4.74 47.86 -19.70
C LYS A 323 -5.60 49.08 -19.39
N ALA A 324 -5.42 50.17 -20.12
CA ALA A 324 -6.22 51.39 -19.94
C ALA A 324 -7.71 51.13 -20.20
N ALA A 325 -8.06 50.44 -21.29
CA ALA A 325 -9.45 50.11 -21.62
C ALA A 325 -10.11 49.18 -20.58
N ARG A 326 -9.33 48.33 -19.91
CA ARG A 326 -9.81 47.40 -18.88
C ARG A 326 -9.66 47.94 -17.47
N GLN A 327 -9.09 49.12 -17.28
CA GLN A 327 -8.80 49.67 -15.97
C GLN A 327 -10.10 49.92 -15.19
N SER A 328 -11.13 50.48 -15.84
CA SER A 328 -12.43 50.69 -15.21
C SER A 328 -13.07 49.38 -14.72
N VAL A 329 -13.05 48.34 -15.56
CA VAL A 329 -13.56 47.00 -15.20
C VAL A 329 -12.76 46.39 -14.05
N TYR A 330 -11.44 46.60 -14.02
CA TYR A 330 -10.60 46.15 -12.93
C TYR A 330 -10.92 46.88 -11.62
N GLU A 331 -11.07 48.20 -11.67
CA GLU A 331 -11.42 49.02 -10.51
C GLU A 331 -12.81 48.68 -9.96
N GLU A 332 -13.80 48.41 -10.83
CA GLU A 332 -15.11 47.92 -10.43
C GLU A 332 -15.04 46.55 -9.75
N LYS A 333 -14.27 45.60 -10.31
CA LYS A 333 -14.06 44.28 -9.70
C LYS A 333 -13.29 44.37 -8.39
N LEU A 334 -12.34 45.29 -8.28
CA LEU A 334 -11.60 45.54 -7.06
C LEU A 334 -12.53 46.06 -5.96
N LYS A 335 -13.40 47.02 -6.28
CA LYS A 335 -14.42 47.51 -5.34
C LYS A 335 -15.38 46.40 -4.90
N GLN A 336 -15.91 45.61 -5.83
CA GLN A 336 -16.77 44.47 -5.48
C GLN A 336 -16.06 43.44 -4.60
N PHE A 337 -14.75 43.22 -4.83
CA PHE A 337 -13.95 42.33 -4.00
C PHE A 337 -13.74 42.91 -2.59
N GLU A 338 -13.43 44.20 -2.48
CA GLU A 338 -13.28 44.89 -1.20
C GLU A 338 -14.59 44.89 -0.39
N GLU A 339 -15.73 45.09 -1.05
CA GLU A 339 -17.07 45.00 -0.45
C GLU A 339 -17.34 43.59 0.09
N ARG A 340 -17.13 42.55 -0.73
CA ARG A 340 -17.28 41.15 -0.28
C ARG A 340 -16.34 40.80 0.85
N LEU A 341 -15.10 41.29 0.81
CA LEU A 341 -14.12 41.07 1.88
C LEU A 341 -14.58 41.74 3.17
N ALA A 342 -15.18 42.94 3.11
CA ALA A 342 -15.74 43.63 4.26
C ALA A 342 -16.96 42.88 4.83
N GLU A 343 -17.87 42.40 3.98
CA GLU A 343 -19.01 41.57 4.36
C GLU A 343 -18.57 40.26 5.03
N GLU A 344 -17.58 39.57 4.46
CA GLU A 344 -17.07 38.32 5.02
C GLU A 344 -16.37 38.55 6.37
N ARG A 345 -15.62 39.66 6.50
CA ARG A 345 -15.03 40.08 7.79
C ARG A 345 -16.12 40.36 8.83
N HIS A 346 -17.20 41.02 8.45
CA HIS A 346 -18.35 41.28 9.32
C HIS A 346 -19.02 39.97 9.76
N ASN A 347 -19.30 39.08 8.82
CA ASN A 347 -19.90 37.77 9.09
C ASN A 347 -19.03 36.93 10.03
N ARG A 348 -17.71 36.86 9.80
CA ARG A 348 -16.79 36.15 10.72
C ARG A 348 -16.72 36.77 12.11
N LEU A 349 -16.90 38.09 12.24
CA LEU A 349 -16.97 38.74 13.55
C LEU A 349 -18.27 38.41 14.29
N GLU A 350 -19.41 38.44 13.59
CA GLU A 350 -20.71 38.06 14.15
C GLU A 350 -20.78 36.56 14.49
N GLU A 351 -20.19 35.69 13.68
CA GLU A 351 -20.07 34.27 13.99
C GLU A 351 -19.23 34.04 15.25
N ARG A 352 -18.06 34.70 15.37
CA ARG A 352 -17.26 34.65 16.60
C ARG A 352 -18.00 35.20 17.82
N LYS A 353 -18.89 36.17 17.64
CA LYS A 353 -19.73 36.71 18.72
C LYS A 353 -20.84 35.73 19.11
N ARG A 354 -21.44 35.02 18.15
CA ARG A 354 -22.39 33.93 18.39
C ARG A 354 -21.74 32.76 19.11
N GLN A 355 -20.58 32.30 18.64
CA GLN A 355 -19.79 31.25 19.29
C GLN A 355 -19.47 31.62 20.74
N ARG A 356 -18.96 32.82 21.00
CA ARG A 356 -18.71 33.28 22.39
C ARG A 356 -19.97 33.32 23.26
N LYS A 357 -21.14 33.68 22.70
CA LYS A 357 -22.42 33.64 23.45
C LYS A 357 -22.84 32.20 23.76
N GLU A 358 -22.66 31.29 22.80
CA GLU A 358 -23.00 29.88 22.95
C GLU A 358 -22.05 29.16 23.91
N GLU A 359 -20.75 29.42 23.84
CA GLU A 359 -19.75 28.95 24.80
C GLU A 359 -20.07 29.44 26.22
N ARG A 360 -20.43 30.73 26.39
CA ARG A 360 -20.90 31.26 27.69
C ARG A 360 -22.17 30.56 28.19
N ARG A 361 -23.07 30.20 27.28
CA ARG A 361 -24.30 29.47 27.62
C ARG A 361 -23.98 28.03 28.04
N ILE A 362 -23.13 27.34 27.30
CA ILE A 362 -22.69 25.97 27.60
C ILE A 362 -21.92 25.92 28.92
N THR A 363 -20.99 26.84 29.14
CA THR A 363 -20.23 26.94 30.40
C THR A 363 -21.18 27.20 31.58
N TYR A 364 -22.13 28.13 31.47
CA TYR A 364 -23.14 28.36 32.50
C TYR A 364 -23.99 27.10 32.81
N TYR A 365 -24.45 26.37 31.79
CA TYR A 365 -25.21 25.13 32.01
C TYR A 365 -24.35 24.01 32.63
N ARG A 366 -23.08 23.88 32.21
CA ARG A 366 -22.13 22.94 32.83
C ARG A 366 -21.84 23.27 34.29
N GLU A 367 -21.57 24.54 34.59
CA GLU A 367 -21.35 25.00 35.97
C GLU A 367 -22.60 24.75 36.84
N LYS A 368 -23.80 24.93 36.27
CA LYS A 368 -25.06 24.64 36.95
C LYS A 368 -25.26 23.15 37.18
N GLU A 369 -24.97 22.29 36.20
CA GLU A 369 -25.00 20.83 36.36
C GLU A 369 -23.97 20.35 37.39
N GLU A 370 -22.75 20.90 37.39
CA GLU A 370 -21.71 20.61 38.39
C GLU A 370 -22.11 21.10 39.79
N GLU A 371 -22.79 22.23 39.93
CA GLU A 371 -23.38 22.65 41.19
C GLU A 371 -24.52 21.75 41.66
N GLU A 372 -25.40 21.30 40.76
CA GLU A 372 -26.47 20.36 41.09
C GLU A 372 -25.90 18.99 41.48
N GLN A 373 -24.86 18.51 40.80
CA GLN A 373 -24.13 17.29 41.17
C GLN A 373 -23.45 17.43 42.53
N ARG A 374 -22.75 18.53 42.80
CA ARG A 374 -22.15 18.78 44.13
C ARG A 374 -23.20 18.83 45.24
N ARG A 375 -24.35 19.46 45.01
CA ARG A 375 -25.46 19.47 45.98
C ARG A 375 -26.04 18.07 46.19
N ALA A 376 -26.17 17.27 45.14
CA ALA A 376 -26.63 15.88 45.25
C ALA A 376 -25.61 15.01 46.01
N GLU A 377 -24.32 15.16 45.74
CA GLU A 377 -23.24 14.47 46.47
C GLU A 377 -23.20 14.87 47.94
N GLU A 378 -23.33 16.15 48.27
CA GLU A 378 -23.44 16.63 49.66
C GLU A 378 -24.69 16.09 50.36
N GLN A 379 -25.83 15.99 49.67
CA GLN A 379 -27.05 15.38 50.22
C GLN A 379 -26.87 13.88 50.46
N MET A 380 -26.25 13.16 49.53
CA MET A 380 -25.94 11.74 49.68
C MET A 380 -24.93 11.48 50.80
N LEU A 381 -23.97 12.38 51.01
CA LEU A 381 -23.02 12.29 52.13
C LEU A 381 -23.70 12.55 53.47
N LYS A 382 -24.60 13.55 53.55
CA LYS A 382 -25.41 13.81 54.75
C LYS A 382 -26.35 12.64 55.07
N GLU A 383 -26.97 12.04 54.07
CA GLU A 383 -27.83 10.86 54.27
C GLU A 383 -27.02 9.64 54.73
N ARG A 384 -25.78 9.45 54.24
CA ARG A 384 -24.87 8.43 54.74
C ARG A 384 -24.45 8.69 56.20
N GLU A 385 -24.13 9.93 56.56
CA GLU A 385 -23.81 10.28 57.95
C GLU A 385 -25.01 10.09 58.89
N GLU A 386 -26.24 10.44 58.47
CA GLU A 386 -27.43 10.21 59.28
C GLU A 386 -27.74 8.71 59.45
N ARG A 387 -27.57 7.90 58.40
CA ARG A 387 -27.68 6.44 58.51
C ARG A 387 -26.64 5.86 59.45
N GLU A 388 -25.39 6.34 59.39
CA GLU A 388 -24.32 5.85 60.28
C GLU A 388 -24.54 6.28 61.75
N ARG A 389 -25.08 7.49 61.99
CA ARG A 389 -25.48 7.94 63.33
C ARG A 389 -26.65 7.12 63.87
N ALA A 390 -27.65 6.82 63.05
CA ALA A 390 -28.78 5.97 63.43
C ALA A 390 -28.35 4.53 63.73
N GLU A 391 -27.38 3.99 62.98
CA GLU A 391 -26.83 2.65 63.22
C GLU A 391 -26.00 2.59 64.51
N ARG A 392 -25.20 3.63 64.81
CA ARG A 392 -24.47 3.74 66.08
C ARG A 392 -25.42 3.86 67.28
N ALA A 393 -26.51 4.62 67.16
CA ALA A 393 -27.52 4.73 68.21
C ALA A 393 -28.21 3.38 68.50
N LYS A 394 -28.56 2.60 67.46
CA LYS A 394 -29.13 1.25 67.63
C LYS A 394 -28.16 0.29 68.32
N ARG A 395 -26.87 0.31 67.97
CA ARG A 395 -25.86 -0.52 68.63
C ARG A 395 -25.67 -0.16 70.10
N GLU A 396 -25.76 1.12 70.47
CA GLU A 396 -25.71 1.54 71.88
C GLU A 396 -26.96 1.10 72.67
N GLU A 397 -28.15 1.12 72.08
CA GLU A 397 -29.37 0.61 72.72
C GLU A 397 -29.31 -0.91 72.93
N GLU A 398 -28.86 -1.68 71.94
CA GLU A 398 -28.67 -3.14 72.06
C GLU A 398 -27.65 -3.52 73.16
N LEU A 399 -26.56 -2.75 73.29
CA LEU A 399 -25.57 -2.92 74.35
C LEU A 399 -26.14 -2.62 75.74
N ARG A 400 -27.03 -1.62 75.86
CA ARG A 400 -27.70 -1.29 77.14
C ARG A 400 -28.71 -2.37 77.53
N GLU A 401 -29.50 -2.89 76.58
CA GLU A 401 -30.42 -4.00 76.84
C GLU A 401 -29.70 -5.29 77.24
N TYR A 402 -28.55 -5.58 76.63
CA TYR A 402 -27.71 -6.71 77.02
C TYR A 402 -27.18 -6.57 78.45
N GLN A 403 -26.70 -5.39 78.83
CA GLN A 403 -26.22 -5.12 80.18
C GLN A 403 -27.33 -5.20 81.24
N GLU A 404 -28.56 -4.80 80.92
CA GLU A 404 -29.69 -4.97 81.85
C GLU A 404 -30.12 -6.43 82.03
N ARG A 405 -30.02 -7.27 80.98
CA ARG A 405 -30.30 -8.71 81.09
C ARG A 405 -29.26 -9.42 81.96
N VAL A 406 -27.99 -9.05 81.87
CA VAL A 406 -26.92 -9.61 82.71
C VAL A 406 -27.12 -9.25 84.18
N LYS A 407 -27.45 -7.98 84.50
CA LYS A 407 -27.72 -7.55 85.89
C LYS A 407 -28.93 -8.27 86.51
N LYS A 408 -29.98 -8.54 85.73
CA LYS A 408 -31.16 -9.30 86.21
C LYS A 408 -30.85 -10.76 86.51
N LEU A 409 -29.90 -11.38 85.81
CA LEU A 409 -29.44 -12.75 86.09
C LEU A 409 -28.56 -12.81 87.36
N GLU A 410 -27.70 -11.81 87.57
CA GLU A 410 -26.86 -11.69 88.79
C GLU A 410 -27.69 -11.46 90.07
N GLU A 411 -28.79 -10.70 90.00
CA GLU A 411 -29.70 -10.50 91.15
C GLU A 411 -30.43 -11.77 91.59
N VAL A 412 -30.75 -12.67 90.65
CA VAL A 412 -31.39 -13.96 90.95
C VAL A 412 -30.40 -14.91 91.63
N GLU A 413 -29.13 -14.89 91.23
CA GLU A 413 -28.08 -15.70 91.86
C GLU A 413 -27.76 -15.22 93.28
N ARG A 414 -27.74 -13.89 93.50
CA ARG A 414 -27.50 -13.29 94.82
C ARG A 414 -28.62 -13.62 95.83
N LYS A 415 -29.87 -13.70 95.37
CA LYS A 415 -31.03 -14.11 96.19
C LYS A 415 -31.04 -15.61 96.53
N LYS A 416 -30.38 -16.46 95.74
CA LYS A 416 -30.17 -17.88 96.08
C LYS A 416 -29.13 -18.04 97.19
N ARG A 417 -27.99 -17.33 97.11
CA ARG A 417 -26.93 -17.38 98.13
C ARG A 417 -27.36 -16.80 99.49
N GLN A 418 -28.26 -15.81 99.51
CA GLN A 418 -28.80 -15.26 100.75
C GLN A 418 -29.77 -16.21 101.47
N ARG A 419 -30.49 -17.08 100.74
CA ARG A 419 -31.41 -18.07 101.34
C ARG A 419 -30.71 -19.29 101.93
N GLU A 420 -29.52 -19.63 101.44
CA GLU A 420 -28.70 -20.72 102.00
C GLU A 420 -28.03 -20.31 103.32
N LEU A 421 -27.57 -19.06 103.44
CA LEU A 421 -27.00 -18.50 104.67
C LEU A 421 -28.03 -18.32 105.81
N GLU A 422 -29.29 -18.04 105.47
CA GLU A 422 -30.38 -17.84 106.45
C GLU A 422 -30.88 -19.14 107.10
N ILE A 423 -30.64 -20.30 106.46
CA ILE A 423 -30.99 -21.63 107.00
C ILE A 423 -29.92 -22.12 107.98
N GLU A 424 -28.65 -21.82 107.73
CA GLU A 424 -27.52 -22.18 108.60
C GLU A 424 -27.50 -21.33 109.91
N GLU A 425 -27.95 -20.08 109.84
CA GLU A 425 -28.06 -19.18 111.01
C GLU A 425 -29.28 -19.53 111.91
N ARG A 426 -30.30 -20.18 111.36
CA ARG A 426 -31.52 -20.61 112.10
C ARG A 426 -31.31 -21.90 112.90
N GLU A 427 -30.36 -22.76 112.52
CA GLU A 427 -29.98 -23.95 113.30
C GLU A 427 -29.11 -23.58 114.51
N ARG A 428 -28.19 -22.61 114.39
CA ARG A 428 -27.39 -22.11 115.53
C ARG A 428 -28.24 -21.45 116.62
N ARG A 429 -29.32 -20.76 116.25
CA ARG A 429 -30.23 -20.09 117.19
C ARG A 429 -31.15 -21.05 117.97
N ARG A 430 -31.39 -22.27 117.46
CA ARG A 430 -32.15 -23.32 118.18
C ARG A 430 -31.31 -24.10 119.19
N GLU A 431 -29.99 -24.07 119.07
CA GLU A 431 -29.04 -24.74 119.98
C GLU A 431 -28.73 -23.89 121.22
N GLU A 432 -28.80 -22.56 121.11
CA GLU A 432 -28.60 -21.62 122.23
C GLU A 432 -29.85 -21.45 123.12
N GLU A 433 -31.08 -21.64 122.61
CA GLU A 433 -32.33 -21.44 123.37
C GLU A 433 -32.78 -22.61 124.27
N ARG A 434 -32.11 -23.77 124.25
CA ARG A 434 -32.46 -24.91 125.14
C ARG A 434 -31.57 -25.09 126.37
N ARG A 435 -30.62 -24.17 126.62
CA ARG A 435 -29.64 -24.24 127.72
C ARG A 435 -29.94 -23.36 128.94
N LEU A 436 -31.05 -22.60 128.97
CA LEU A 436 -31.43 -21.73 130.09
C LEU A 436 -32.95 -21.77 130.33
N GLY A 437 -33.39 -22.62 131.27
CA GLY A 437 -34.78 -22.71 131.71
C GLY A 437 -35.07 -23.99 132.50
N ASP A 438 -34.40 -24.15 133.65
CA ASP A 438 -34.71 -25.16 134.67
C ASP A 438 -36.07 -24.83 135.37
N ASP A 439 -36.79 -25.90 135.70
CA ASP A 439 -38.14 -26.13 136.28
C ASP A 439 -38.29 -25.58 137.75
N PRO A 440 -39.32 -25.84 138.63
CA PRO A 440 -40.60 -26.59 138.51
C PRO A 440 -41.84 -26.11 139.35
N LEU A 441 -43.05 -26.62 139.03
CA LEU A 441 -44.12 -27.19 139.92
C LEU A 441 -45.62 -26.88 139.58
N SER A 442 -46.37 -27.98 139.34
CA SER A 442 -47.73 -28.35 139.85
C SER A 442 -49.05 -28.06 139.07
N ARG A 443 -49.67 -29.18 138.64
CA ARG A 443 -51.11 -29.62 138.62
C ARG A 443 -52.23 -28.81 137.93
N LYS A 444 -52.91 -29.45 136.95
CA LYS A 444 -54.38 -29.71 136.90
C LYS A 444 -54.78 -30.55 135.70
#